data_AF-A0A9W6HZD6-F1
#
_entry.id   AF-A0A9W6HZD6-F1
#
_cell.length_a   1.000
_cell.length_b   1.000
_cell.length_c   1.000
_cell.angle_alpha   90.00
_cell.angle_beta   90.00
_cell.angle_gamma   90.00
#
_symmetry.space_group_name_H-M   'P 1'
#
loop_
_entity.id
_entity.type
_entity.pdbx_description
1 polymer ?
#
loop_
_entity_poly.entity_id
_entity_poly.type
_entity_poly.pdbx_seq_one_letter_code
_entity_poly.pdbx_strand_id
1 'polypeptide(L)'
;MPVEQRSGRGRPRAYCPQGDCQAAAKRERELKRATPGLEGALARAEEFYERMEKGMAAAIAPLAQILADELSPAGVEAKLSAVQAEAHTRVAIARTEREQAFEQVRLAREATSHARRERDAMARQVEEANAERDIALADAETAREQALAALHEAAATERLAKHAEQEARRRADRAEAARDAALQEAAEQVEAAETAAKQARLLAVQEQEQAEQARAERDHAERAAKTAQEARAEAERAVAASEARAQAIEAERDRAQARADTEARAHAEALAEVAEARAQASRADRQAVQAGKRAERRLAEMEERTSARVAETEERAAAKVAEAQAERDRTLTQLAMEQMRSSDLREQIAAIRLEADQLRERAVAAELRGAGTAAPKREPS
;
A
#
# COMPACT_ATOMS: atom_id res chain seq x y z
N MET A 1 -174.26 42.39 -202.06
CA MET A 1 -174.67 40.97 -202.04
C MET A 1 -173.42 40.12 -201.76
N PRO A 2 -173.55 38.97 -201.09
CA PRO A 2 -172.94 38.68 -199.78
C PRO A 2 -172.00 37.43 -199.78
N VAL A 3 -171.35 37.15 -198.63
CA VAL A 3 -171.21 35.82 -197.93
C VAL A 3 -170.25 34.77 -198.59
N GLU A 4 -169.45 33.90 -197.92
CA GLU A 4 -169.52 33.21 -196.62
C GLU A 4 -168.13 32.76 -196.06
N GLN A 5 -168.14 32.25 -194.82
CA GLN A 5 -167.03 31.90 -193.90
C GLN A 5 -166.32 30.55 -194.13
N ARG A 6 -165.11 30.38 -193.56
CA ARG A 6 -164.73 29.23 -192.68
C ARG A 6 -163.40 29.42 -191.91
N SER A 7 -163.24 28.60 -190.87
CA SER A 7 -162.43 28.72 -189.65
C SER A 7 -161.15 27.86 -189.61
N GLY A 8 -160.14 28.22 -188.77
CA GLY A 8 -159.08 27.26 -188.39
C GLY A 8 -157.78 27.80 -187.75
N ARG A 9 -157.53 27.40 -186.49
CA ARG A 9 -156.24 27.30 -185.75
C ARG A 9 -155.32 28.53 -185.66
N GLY A 10 -155.71 29.49 -184.82
CA GLY A 10 -154.76 30.39 -184.17
C GLY A 10 -154.16 29.77 -182.90
N ARG A 11 -152.87 29.42 -182.92
CA ARG A 11 -152.08 29.09 -181.71
C ARG A 11 -152.05 30.33 -180.82
N PRO A 12 -152.42 30.26 -179.52
CA PRO A 12 -152.29 31.41 -178.65
C PRO A 12 -150.81 31.80 -178.56
N ARG A 13 -150.48 33.04 -178.94
CA ARG A 13 -149.17 33.65 -178.70
C ARG A 13 -149.06 33.86 -177.19
N ALA A 14 -148.51 32.85 -176.51
CA ALA A 14 -148.13 32.96 -175.11
C ALA A 14 -146.92 33.90 -175.01
N TYR A 15 -147.19 35.16 -174.68
CA TYR A 15 -146.15 36.11 -174.29
C TYR A 15 -145.58 35.65 -172.96
N CYS A 16 -144.27 35.41 -172.93
CA CYS A 16 -143.54 35.13 -171.71
C CYS A 16 -143.60 36.36 -170.81
N PRO A 17 -144.31 36.31 -169.66
CA PRO A 17 -144.60 37.50 -168.86
C PRO A 17 -143.35 38.12 -168.21
N GLN A 18 -142.19 37.46 -168.28
CA GLN A 18 -140.93 37.91 -167.68
C GLN A 18 -139.69 37.73 -168.59
N GLY A 19 -139.87 37.58 -169.92
CA GLY A 19 -138.74 37.54 -170.87
C GLY A 19 -137.83 36.28 -170.87
N ASP A 20 -137.92 35.42 -169.85
CA ASP A 20 -136.92 34.36 -169.60
C ASP A 20 -137.25 32.95 -170.13
N CYS A 21 -138.24 32.79 -171.00
CA CYS A 21 -138.59 31.46 -171.55
C CYS A 21 -137.44 30.81 -172.33
N GLN A 22 -136.58 31.62 -172.96
CA GLN A 22 -135.40 31.08 -173.66
C GLN A 22 -134.39 30.52 -172.65
N ALA A 23 -134.21 31.17 -171.49
CA ALA A 23 -133.32 30.71 -170.43
C ALA A 23 -133.86 29.46 -169.73
N ALA A 24 -135.16 29.39 -169.46
CA ALA A 24 -135.79 28.19 -168.88
C ALA A 24 -135.69 26.98 -169.83
N ALA A 25 -136.01 27.17 -171.11
CA ALA A 25 -135.87 26.11 -172.11
C ALA A 25 -134.40 25.75 -172.41
N LYS A 26 -133.45 26.66 -172.14
CA LYS A 26 -132.01 26.37 -172.19
C LYS A 26 -131.60 25.52 -170.98
N ARG A 27 -132.01 25.89 -169.76
CA ARG A 27 -131.73 25.11 -168.53
C ARG A 27 -132.34 23.72 -168.59
N GLU A 28 -133.57 23.56 -169.06
CA GLU A 28 -134.18 22.22 -169.17
C GLU A 28 -133.46 21.34 -170.20
N ARG A 29 -132.96 21.94 -171.30
CA ARG A 29 -132.11 21.25 -172.28
C ARG A 29 -130.72 20.93 -171.74
N GLU A 30 -130.14 21.79 -170.91
CA GLU A 30 -128.86 21.52 -170.23
C GLU A 30 -129.04 20.44 -169.18
N LEU A 31 -130.14 20.45 -168.41
CA LEU A 31 -130.46 19.42 -167.42
C LEU A 31 -130.63 18.07 -168.11
N LYS A 32 -131.42 17.97 -169.19
CA LYS A 32 -131.56 16.72 -169.97
C LYS A 32 -130.25 16.26 -170.64
N ARG A 33 -129.27 17.15 -170.86
CA ARG A 33 -127.91 16.78 -171.29
C ARG A 33 -127.01 16.38 -170.11
N ALA A 34 -127.24 16.93 -168.93
CA ALA A 34 -126.41 16.72 -167.73
C ALA A 34 -126.86 15.53 -166.87
N THR A 35 -128.14 15.15 -166.93
CA THR A 35 -128.63 13.88 -166.38
C THR A 35 -128.53 12.81 -167.46
N PRO A 36 -127.49 11.96 -167.44
CA PRO A 36 -127.48 10.76 -168.26
C PRO A 36 -128.71 9.89 -167.89
N GLY A 37 -129.31 9.22 -168.88
CA GLY A 37 -130.49 8.37 -168.67
C GLY A 37 -130.23 7.18 -167.75
N LEU A 38 -131.21 6.27 -167.64
CA LEU A 38 -131.13 5.02 -166.86
C LEU A 38 -129.83 4.24 -167.13
N GLU A 39 -129.36 4.22 -168.37
CA GLU A 39 -128.11 3.58 -168.78
C GLU A 39 -126.87 4.20 -168.11
N GLY A 40 -126.80 5.52 -167.92
CA GLY A 40 -125.66 6.15 -167.25
C GLY A 40 -125.74 6.13 -165.72
N ALA A 41 -126.92 5.88 -165.15
CA ALA A 41 -127.04 5.53 -163.73
C ALA A 41 -126.56 4.09 -163.48
N LEU A 42 -126.87 3.16 -164.39
CA LEU A 42 -126.34 1.79 -164.37
C LEU A 42 -124.83 1.78 -164.51
N ALA A 43 -124.27 2.54 -165.46
CA ALA A 43 -122.82 2.66 -165.65
C ALA A 43 -122.10 3.20 -164.40
N ARG A 44 -122.70 4.16 -163.67
CA ARG A 44 -122.12 4.64 -162.41
C ARG A 44 -122.19 3.63 -161.27
N ALA A 45 -123.24 2.82 -161.22
CA ALA A 45 -123.34 1.74 -160.26
C ALA A 45 -122.29 0.66 -160.56
N GLU A 46 -122.11 0.29 -161.83
CA GLU A 46 -121.06 -0.61 -162.28
C GLU A 46 -119.66 -0.06 -161.97
N GLU A 47 -119.38 1.21 -162.26
CA GLU A 47 -118.11 1.87 -161.87
C GLU A 47 -117.89 1.88 -160.36
N PHE A 48 -118.95 2.03 -159.56
CA PHE A 48 -118.85 1.97 -158.10
C PHE A 48 -118.57 0.56 -157.61
N TYR A 49 -119.23 -0.46 -158.17
CA TYR A 49 -118.95 -1.86 -157.88
C TYR A 49 -117.52 -2.23 -158.29
N GLU A 50 -117.07 -1.84 -159.47
CA GLU A 50 -115.67 -2.05 -159.90
C GLU A 50 -114.68 -1.34 -158.98
N ARG A 51 -115.00 -0.13 -158.50
CA ARG A 51 -114.14 0.60 -157.56
C ARG A 51 -114.12 -0.06 -156.18
N MET A 52 -115.26 -0.56 -155.71
CA MET A 52 -115.34 -1.33 -154.47
C MET A 52 -114.61 -2.65 -154.57
N GLU A 53 -114.74 -3.37 -155.69
CA GLU A 53 -114.06 -4.63 -155.95
C GLU A 53 -112.54 -4.40 -156.06
N LYS A 54 -112.10 -3.39 -156.82
CA LYS A 54 -110.68 -3.01 -156.88
C LYS A 54 -110.15 -2.53 -155.53
N GLY A 55 -110.94 -1.79 -154.75
CA GLY A 55 -110.58 -1.32 -153.41
C GLY A 55 -110.48 -2.45 -152.39
N MET A 56 -111.45 -3.37 -152.37
CA MET A 56 -111.43 -4.55 -151.51
C MET A 56 -110.32 -5.52 -151.93
N ALA A 57 -110.13 -5.76 -153.23
CA ALA A 57 -109.01 -6.55 -153.72
C ALA A 57 -107.66 -5.91 -153.35
N ALA A 58 -107.54 -4.57 -153.43
CA ALA A 58 -106.33 -3.87 -153.01
C ALA A 58 -106.07 -3.92 -151.49
N ALA A 59 -107.11 -4.05 -150.66
CA ALA A 59 -106.97 -4.22 -149.21
C ALA A 59 -106.73 -5.69 -148.81
N ILE A 60 -107.40 -6.63 -149.49
CA ILE A 60 -107.32 -8.07 -149.20
C ILE A 60 -106.06 -8.68 -149.79
N ALA A 61 -105.62 -8.28 -150.99
CA ALA A 61 -104.46 -8.89 -151.64
C ALA A 61 -103.17 -8.76 -150.81
N PRO A 62 -102.83 -7.61 -150.20
CA PRO A 62 -101.68 -7.52 -149.30
C PRO A 62 -101.83 -8.40 -148.05
N LEU A 63 -103.02 -8.47 -147.46
CA LEU A 63 -103.28 -9.32 -146.29
C LEU A 63 -103.16 -10.81 -146.65
N ALA A 64 -103.71 -11.20 -147.80
CA ALA A 64 -103.61 -12.55 -148.34
C ALA A 64 -102.16 -12.90 -148.69
N GLN A 65 -101.39 -11.94 -149.20
CA GLN A 65 -99.96 -12.13 -149.47
C GLN A 65 -99.17 -12.32 -148.17
N ILE A 66 -99.38 -11.49 -147.15
CA ILE A 66 -98.72 -11.65 -145.84
C ILE A 66 -99.12 -12.99 -145.21
N LEU A 67 -100.40 -13.37 -145.27
CA LEU A 67 -100.88 -14.67 -144.79
C LEU A 67 -100.25 -15.83 -145.57
N ALA A 68 -100.13 -15.72 -146.90
CA ALA A 68 -99.48 -16.71 -147.74
C ALA A 68 -97.98 -16.81 -147.44
N ASP A 69 -97.31 -15.68 -147.23
CA ASP A 69 -95.89 -15.63 -146.87
C ASP A 69 -95.66 -16.28 -145.49
N GLU A 70 -96.52 -15.99 -144.51
CA GLU A 70 -96.45 -16.49 -143.14
C GLU A 70 -96.90 -17.95 -142.96
N LEU A 71 -97.83 -18.42 -143.80
CA LEU A 71 -98.30 -19.81 -143.85
C LEU A 71 -97.57 -20.65 -144.90
N SER A 72 -96.70 -20.04 -145.71
CA SER A 72 -95.84 -20.79 -146.61
C SER A 72 -94.88 -21.67 -145.81
N PRO A 73 -94.47 -22.84 -146.34
CA PRO A 73 -93.47 -23.67 -145.68
C PRO A 73 -92.19 -22.87 -145.30
N ALA A 74 -91.76 -21.96 -146.17
CA ALA A 74 -90.58 -21.11 -145.93
C ALA A 74 -90.78 -20.09 -144.80
N GLY A 75 -91.95 -19.45 -144.69
CA GLY A 75 -92.25 -18.52 -143.60
C GLY A 75 -92.38 -19.21 -142.25
N VAL A 76 -93.01 -20.39 -142.22
CA VAL A 76 -93.10 -21.22 -141.01
C VAL A 76 -91.70 -21.70 -140.57
N GLU A 77 -90.87 -22.17 -141.50
CA GLU A 77 -89.47 -22.56 -141.20
C GLU A 77 -88.64 -21.36 -140.70
N ALA A 78 -88.82 -20.16 -141.27
CA ALA A 78 -88.16 -18.94 -140.81
C ALA A 78 -88.57 -18.57 -139.37
N LYS A 79 -89.87 -18.66 -139.04
CA LYS A 79 -90.39 -18.44 -137.68
C LYS A 79 -89.89 -19.50 -136.69
N LEU A 80 -89.91 -20.78 -137.07
CA LEU A 80 -89.35 -21.85 -136.25
C LEU A 80 -87.86 -21.65 -136.01
N SER A 81 -87.09 -21.25 -137.03
CA SER A 81 -85.67 -20.95 -136.91
C SER A 81 -85.42 -19.75 -135.99
N ALA A 82 -86.24 -18.70 -136.08
CA ALA A 82 -86.16 -17.55 -135.18
C ALA A 82 -86.46 -17.94 -133.72
N VAL A 83 -87.52 -18.72 -133.47
CA VAL A 83 -87.86 -19.21 -132.14
C VAL A 83 -86.79 -20.17 -131.61
N GLN A 84 -86.23 -21.04 -132.45
CA GLN A 84 -85.11 -21.90 -132.08
C GLN A 84 -83.87 -21.08 -131.74
N ALA A 85 -83.53 -20.05 -132.53
CA ALA A 85 -82.43 -19.14 -132.24
C ALA A 85 -82.62 -18.42 -130.90
N GLU A 86 -83.81 -17.86 -130.64
CA GLU A 86 -84.14 -17.26 -129.35
C GLU A 86 -84.04 -18.26 -128.19
N ALA A 87 -84.53 -19.48 -128.37
CA ALA A 87 -84.43 -20.54 -127.36
C ALA A 87 -82.97 -20.91 -127.08
N HIS A 88 -82.14 -21.04 -128.12
CA HIS A 88 -80.70 -21.28 -127.98
C HIS A 88 -80.01 -20.12 -127.26
N THR A 89 -80.37 -18.87 -127.57
CA THR A 89 -79.84 -17.68 -126.86
C THR A 89 -80.26 -17.69 -125.39
N ARG A 90 -81.53 -17.97 -125.06
CA ARG A 90 -82.00 -18.06 -123.67
C ARG A 90 -81.30 -19.17 -122.89
N VAL A 91 -81.09 -20.33 -123.50
CA VAL A 91 -80.34 -21.44 -122.89
C VAL A 91 -78.87 -21.07 -122.70
N ALA A 92 -78.25 -20.37 -123.65
CA ALA A 92 -76.88 -19.88 -123.52
C ALA A 92 -76.77 -18.89 -122.35
N ILE A 93 -77.68 -17.91 -122.25
CA ILE A 93 -77.76 -16.95 -121.15
C ILE A 93 -77.92 -17.70 -119.81
N ALA A 94 -78.90 -18.59 -119.69
CA ALA A 94 -79.14 -19.35 -118.47
C ALA A 94 -77.93 -20.20 -118.05
N ARG A 95 -77.17 -20.76 -119.01
CA ARG A 95 -75.91 -21.47 -118.72
C ARG A 95 -74.84 -20.53 -118.20
N THR A 96 -74.65 -19.38 -118.83
CA THR A 96 -73.68 -18.37 -118.36
C THR A 96 -74.05 -17.81 -116.98
N GLU A 97 -75.32 -17.54 -116.72
CA GLU A 97 -75.81 -17.09 -115.41
C GLU A 97 -75.60 -18.17 -114.33
N ARG A 98 -75.85 -19.44 -114.67
CA ARG A 98 -75.58 -20.57 -113.77
C ARG A 98 -74.09 -20.69 -113.45
N GLU A 99 -73.22 -20.58 -114.45
CA GLU A 99 -71.77 -20.61 -114.27
C GLU A 99 -71.29 -19.42 -113.42
N GLN A 100 -71.80 -18.21 -113.68
CA GLN A 100 -71.55 -17.04 -112.84
C GLN A 100 -72.02 -17.25 -111.40
N ALA A 101 -73.22 -17.80 -111.19
CA ALA A 101 -73.73 -18.10 -109.86
C ALA A 101 -72.84 -19.12 -109.11
N PHE A 102 -72.34 -20.15 -109.79
CA PHE A 102 -71.40 -21.10 -109.19
C PHE A 102 -70.06 -20.46 -108.83
N GLU A 103 -69.52 -19.60 -109.70
CA GLU A 103 -68.30 -18.85 -109.39
C GLU A 103 -68.49 -17.89 -108.20
N GLN A 104 -69.63 -17.19 -108.12
CA GLN A 104 -69.94 -16.34 -106.97
C GLN A 104 -70.03 -17.15 -105.67
N VAL A 105 -70.66 -18.34 -105.69
CA VAL A 105 -70.69 -19.23 -104.52
C VAL A 105 -69.29 -19.73 -104.16
N ARG A 106 -68.45 -20.06 -105.15
CA ARG A 106 -67.05 -20.48 -104.91
C ARG A 106 -66.26 -19.37 -104.24
N LEU A 107 -66.30 -18.15 -104.78
CA LEU A 107 -65.63 -16.98 -104.22
C LEU A 107 -66.15 -16.65 -102.81
N ALA A 108 -67.46 -16.72 -102.58
CA ALA A 108 -68.04 -16.49 -101.26
C ALA A 108 -67.59 -17.53 -100.22
N ARG A 109 -67.46 -18.80 -100.63
CA ARG A 109 -66.93 -19.88 -99.77
C ARG A 109 -65.46 -19.68 -99.45
N GLU A 110 -64.65 -19.31 -100.45
CA GLU A 110 -63.23 -19.00 -100.26
C GLU A 110 -63.02 -17.81 -99.33
N ALA A 111 -63.78 -16.72 -99.53
CA ALA A 111 -63.77 -15.55 -98.66
C ALA A 111 -64.19 -15.90 -97.22
N THR A 112 -65.24 -16.70 -97.04
CA THR A 112 -65.68 -17.16 -95.71
C THR A 112 -64.63 -18.04 -95.04
N SER A 113 -63.99 -18.94 -95.79
CA SER A 113 -62.90 -19.78 -95.28
C SER A 113 -61.68 -18.93 -94.87
N HIS A 114 -61.33 -17.93 -95.66
CA HIS A 114 -60.28 -16.97 -95.34
C HIS A 114 -60.59 -16.21 -94.04
N ALA A 115 -61.78 -15.60 -93.96
CA ALA A 115 -62.22 -14.85 -92.78
C ALA A 115 -62.24 -15.72 -91.51
N ARG A 116 -62.62 -17.01 -91.62
CA ARG A 116 -62.53 -17.96 -90.50
C ARG A 116 -61.09 -18.22 -90.07
N ARG A 117 -60.18 -18.47 -91.02
CA ARG A 117 -58.76 -18.68 -90.72
C ARG A 117 -58.12 -17.45 -90.07
N GLU A 118 -58.44 -16.25 -90.55
CA GLU A 118 -57.98 -14.99 -89.95
C GLU A 118 -58.52 -14.82 -88.53
N ARG A 119 -59.82 -15.05 -88.31
CA ARG A 119 -60.42 -15.00 -86.98
C ARG A 119 -59.76 -16.00 -86.02
N ASP A 120 -59.53 -17.23 -86.47
CA ASP A 120 -58.93 -18.28 -85.63
C ASP A 120 -57.43 -18.02 -85.39
N ALA A 121 -56.74 -17.32 -86.29
CA ALA A 121 -55.38 -16.83 -86.08
C ALA A 121 -55.36 -15.68 -85.05
N MET A 122 -56.27 -14.71 -85.18
CA MET A 122 -56.42 -13.60 -84.22
C MET A 122 -56.80 -14.10 -82.83
N ALA A 123 -57.70 -15.09 -82.74
CA ALA A 123 -58.07 -15.71 -81.47
C ALA A 123 -56.87 -16.34 -80.75
N ARG A 124 -56.02 -17.06 -81.50
CA ARG A 124 -54.77 -17.63 -80.95
C ARG A 124 -53.78 -16.57 -80.51
N GLN A 125 -53.60 -15.51 -81.28
CA GLN A 125 -52.74 -14.39 -80.88
C GLN A 125 -53.23 -13.71 -79.60
N VAL A 126 -54.54 -13.55 -79.43
CA VAL A 126 -55.12 -12.99 -78.20
C VAL A 126 -54.94 -13.94 -77.02
N GLU A 127 -55.09 -15.24 -77.23
CA GLU A 127 -54.83 -16.25 -76.20
C GLU A 127 -53.37 -16.27 -75.76
N GLU A 128 -52.43 -16.25 -76.71
CA GLU A 128 -50.99 -16.14 -76.46
C GLU A 128 -50.65 -14.85 -75.71
N ALA A 129 -51.17 -13.70 -76.15
CA ALA A 129 -50.94 -12.42 -75.48
C ALA A 129 -51.52 -12.38 -74.05
N ASN A 130 -52.66 -13.02 -73.81
CA ASN A 130 -53.22 -13.14 -72.46
C ASN A 130 -52.38 -14.07 -71.59
N ALA A 131 -51.91 -15.19 -72.13
CA ALA A 131 -51.02 -16.11 -71.41
C ALA A 131 -49.69 -15.42 -71.04
N GLU A 132 -49.08 -14.68 -71.96
CA GLU A 132 -47.88 -13.88 -71.69
C GLU A 132 -48.13 -12.82 -70.62
N ARG A 133 -49.28 -12.12 -70.68
CA ARG A 133 -49.67 -11.15 -69.66
C ARG A 133 -49.82 -11.81 -68.29
N ASP A 134 -50.48 -12.96 -68.22
CA ASP A 134 -50.75 -13.66 -66.97
C ASP A 134 -49.44 -14.19 -66.34
N ILE A 135 -48.49 -14.67 -67.16
CA ILE A 135 -47.13 -15.01 -66.72
C ILE A 135 -46.41 -13.76 -66.19
N ALA A 136 -46.45 -12.65 -66.94
CA ALA A 136 -45.81 -11.40 -66.51
C ALA A 136 -46.39 -10.85 -65.19
N LEU A 137 -47.69 -11.02 -64.96
CA LEU A 137 -48.34 -10.66 -63.69
C LEU A 137 -47.88 -11.57 -62.55
N ALA A 138 -47.81 -12.89 -62.77
CA ALA A 138 -47.32 -13.84 -61.77
C ALA A 138 -45.84 -13.59 -61.40
N ASP A 139 -45.00 -13.26 -62.39
CA ASP A 139 -43.60 -12.87 -62.17
C ASP A 139 -43.50 -11.57 -61.37
N ALA A 140 -44.33 -10.57 -61.68
CA ALA A 140 -44.38 -9.31 -60.95
C ALA A 140 -44.85 -9.48 -59.50
N GLU A 141 -45.84 -10.36 -59.26
CA GLU A 141 -46.30 -10.72 -57.91
C GLU A 141 -45.19 -11.42 -57.13
N THR A 142 -44.54 -12.42 -57.74
CA THR A 142 -43.41 -13.13 -57.14
C THR A 142 -42.26 -12.18 -56.79
N ALA A 143 -41.90 -11.26 -57.70
CA ALA A 143 -40.88 -10.25 -57.47
C ALA A 143 -41.26 -9.30 -56.31
N ARG A 144 -42.54 -8.93 -56.21
CA ARG A 144 -43.05 -8.11 -55.11
C ARG A 144 -42.99 -8.84 -53.76
N GLU A 145 -43.35 -10.11 -53.73
CA GLU A 145 -43.25 -10.94 -52.52
C GLU A 145 -41.80 -11.08 -52.04
N GLN A 146 -40.88 -11.36 -52.98
CA GLN A 146 -39.44 -11.41 -52.68
C GLN A 146 -38.91 -10.07 -52.17
N ALA A 147 -39.33 -8.95 -52.76
CA ALA A 147 -38.94 -7.62 -52.30
C ALA A 147 -39.46 -7.34 -50.87
N LEU A 148 -40.70 -7.72 -50.56
CA LEU A 148 -41.26 -7.57 -49.21
C LEU A 148 -40.56 -8.48 -48.19
N ALA A 149 -40.24 -9.72 -48.57
CA ALA A 149 -39.46 -10.62 -47.73
C ALA A 149 -38.07 -10.04 -47.42
N ALA A 150 -37.36 -9.55 -48.44
CA ALA A 150 -36.07 -8.90 -48.27
C ALA A 150 -36.15 -7.65 -47.37
N LEU A 151 -37.20 -6.84 -47.50
CA LEU A 151 -37.43 -5.69 -46.61
C LEU A 151 -37.70 -6.11 -45.16
N HIS A 152 -38.45 -7.19 -44.94
CA HIS A 152 -38.69 -7.73 -43.60
C HIS A 152 -37.40 -8.28 -42.97
N GLU A 153 -36.59 -9.00 -43.74
CA GLU A 153 -35.28 -9.49 -43.28
C GLU A 153 -34.32 -8.32 -42.97
N ALA A 154 -34.26 -7.30 -43.83
CA ALA A 154 -33.48 -6.09 -43.57
C ALA A 154 -33.95 -5.36 -42.30
N ALA A 155 -35.26 -5.24 -42.09
CA ALA A 155 -35.80 -4.63 -40.87
C ALA A 155 -35.52 -5.48 -39.62
N ALA A 156 -35.57 -6.81 -39.71
CA ALA A 156 -35.24 -7.71 -38.60
C ALA A 156 -33.74 -7.62 -38.23
N THR A 157 -32.87 -7.63 -39.23
CA THR A 157 -31.42 -7.48 -39.04
C THR A 157 -31.06 -6.10 -38.45
N GLU A 158 -31.70 -5.02 -38.91
CA GLU A 158 -31.49 -3.68 -38.33
C GLU A 158 -31.92 -3.63 -36.85
N ARG A 159 -33.04 -4.25 -36.48
CA ARG A 159 -33.48 -4.32 -35.08
C ARG A 159 -32.49 -5.09 -34.21
N LEU A 160 -31.98 -6.23 -34.71
CA LEU A 160 -30.96 -7.01 -34.01
C LEU A 160 -29.65 -6.23 -33.85
N ALA A 161 -29.22 -5.50 -34.89
CA ALA A 161 -28.04 -4.66 -34.85
C ALA A 161 -28.17 -3.53 -33.82
N LYS A 162 -29.32 -2.82 -33.81
CA LYS A 162 -29.61 -1.77 -32.80
C LYS A 162 -29.65 -2.34 -31.38
N HIS A 163 -30.22 -3.53 -31.18
CA HIS A 163 -30.23 -4.18 -29.88
C HIS A 163 -28.81 -4.54 -29.43
N ALA A 164 -28.01 -5.13 -30.31
CA ALA A 164 -26.62 -5.47 -30.03
C ALA A 164 -25.77 -4.23 -29.70
N GLU A 165 -25.99 -3.11 -30.41
CA GLU A 165 -25.35 -1.82 -30.13
C GLU A 165 -25.75 -1.29 -28.74
N GLN A 166 -27.03 -1.32 -28.40
CA GLN A 166 -27.51 -0.91 -27.08
C GLN A 166 -26.93 -1.77 -25.95
N GLU A 167 -26.83 -3.09 -26.15
CA GLU A 167 -26.20 -3.99 -25.18
C GLU A 167 -24.69 -3.76 -25.06
N ALA A 168 -24.00 -3.51 -26.18
CA ALA A 168 -22.59 -3.17 -26.18
C ALA A 168 -22.35 -1.85 -25.44
N ARG A 169 -23.19 -0.84 -25.66
CA ARG A 169 -23.15 0.45 -24.95
C ARG A 169 -23.39 0.27 -23.45
N ARG A 170 -24.43 -0.47 -23.05
CA ARG A 170 -24.69 -0.79 -21.63
C ARG A 170 -23.51 -1.52 -20.98
N ARG A 171 -22.84 -2.41 -21.71
CA ARG A 171 -21.63 -3.09 -21.22
C ARG A 171 -20.46 -2.13 -21.06
N ALA A 172 -20.26 -1.22 -22.01
CA ALA A 172 -19.25 -0.18 -21.93
C ALA A 172 -19.51 0.75 -20.73
N ASP A 173 -20.74 1.28 -20.58
CA ASP A 173 -21.12 2.15 -19.46
C ASP A 173 -20.89 1.47 -18.10
N ARG A 174 -21.21 0.16 -17.98
CA ARG A 174 -20.94 -0.62 -16.76
C ARG A 174 -19.44 -0.81 -16.51
N ALA A 175 -18.66 -1.04 -17.56
CA ALA A 175 -17.21 -1.19 -17.44
C ALA A 175 -16.55 0.14 -17.03
N GLU A 176 -17.02 1.27 -17.59
CA GLU A 176 -16.58 2.61 -17.19
C GLU A 176 -16.95 2.90 -15.73
N ALA A 177 -18.19 2.66 -15.32
CA ALA A 177 -18.61 2.83 -13.94
C ALA A 177 -17.81 1.95 -12.96
N ALA A 178 -17.52 0.69 -13.32
CA ALA A 178 -16.69 -0.19 -12.52
C ALA A 178 -15.23 0.30 -12.43
N ARG A 179 -14.67 0.82 -13.53
CA ARG A 179 -13.34 1.42 -13.55
C ARG A 179 -13.29 2.65 -12.64
N ASP A 180 -14.27 3.53 -12.75
CA ASP A 180 -14.32 4.77 -11.98
C ASP A 180 -14.50 4.47 -10.48
N ALA A 181 -15.32 3.48 -10.12
CA ALA A 181 -15.44 2.99 -8.75
C ALA A 181 -14.11 2.41 -8.22
N ALA A 182 -13.40 1.60 -9.03
CA ALA A 182 -12.10 1.07 -8.65
C ALA A 182 -11.04 2.17 -8.48
N LEU A 183 -11.09 3.23 -9.29
CA LEU A 183 -10.21 4.39 -9.15
C LEU A 183 -10.52 5.18 -7.87
N GLN A 184 -11.80 5.33 -7.51
CA GLN A 184 -12.20 5.96 -6.25
C GLN A 184 -11.73 5.14 -5.04
N GLU A 185 -11.97 3.83 -5.04
CA GLU A 185 -11.51 2.95 -3.96
C GLU A 185 -9.98 2.97 -3.84
N ALA A 186 -9.26 2.95 -4.96
CA ALA A 186 -7.80 3.06 -4.95
C ALA A 186 -7.33 4.42 -4.42
N ALA A 187 -8.00 5.53 -4.77
CA ALA A 187 -7.69 6.85 -4.24
C ALA A 187 -7.93 6.91 -2.71
N GLU A 188 -9.04 6.38 -2.22
CA GLU A 188 -9.34 6.29 -0.79
C GLU A 188 -8.30 5.44 -0.04
N GLN A 189 -7.88 4.31 -0.61
CA GLN A 189 -6.82 3.47 -0.05
C GLN A 189 -5.47 4.20 0.01
N VAL A 190 -5.14 4.98 -1.03
CA VAL A 190 -3.91 5.79 -1.04
C VAL A 190 -3.98 6.88 0.01
N GLU A 191 -5.09 7.61 0.14
CA GLU A 191 -5.28 8.62 1.19
C GLU A 191 -5.21 7.99 2.59
N ALA A 192 -5.84 6.83 2.80
CA ALA A 192 -5.76 6.10 4.06
C ALA A 192 -4.31 5.66 4.36
N ALA A 193 -3.58 5.17 3.36
CA ALA A 193 -2.17 4.80 3.51
C ALA A 193 -1.29 6.03 3.81
N GLU A 194 -1.54 7.17 3.16
CA GLU A 194 -0.83 8.42 3.44
C GLU A 194 -1.09 8.94 4.85
N THR A 195 -2.33 8.91 5.32
CA THR A 195 -2.68 9.31 6.69
C THR A 195 -2.04 8.38 7.72
N ALA A 196 -2.08 7.06 7.50
CA ALA A 196 -1.40 6.08 8.35
C ALA A 196 0.13 6.29 8.34
N ALA A 197 0.73 6.56 7.18
CA ALA A 197 2.16 6.85 7.08
C ALA A 197 2.54 8.15 7.80
N LYS A 198 1.71 9.20 7.71
CA LYS A 198 1.90 10.45 8.48
C LYS A 198 1.82 10.18 9.99
N GLN A 199 0.83 9.41 10.44
CA GLN A 199 0.69 9.04 11.85
C GLN A 199 1.88 8.21 12.34
N ALA A 200 2.31 7.21 11.58
CA ALA A 200 3.48 6.40 11.91
C ALA A 200 4.76 7.24 12.01
N ARG A 201 4.94 8.24 11.14
CA ARG A 201 6.06 9.18 11.24
C ARG A 201 5.98 10.05 12.49
N LEU A 202 4.81 10.56 12.84
CA LEU A 202 4.61 11.33 14.08
C LEU A 202 4.92 10.50 15.32
N LEU A 203 4.43 9.26 15.37
CA LEU A 203 4.74 8.33 16.46
C LEU A 203 6.23 8.01 16.51
N ALA A 204 6.89 7.78 15.37
CA ALA A 204 8.32 7.53 15.33
C ALA A 204 9.14 8.73 15.84
N VAL A 205 8.71 9.96 15.54
CA VAL A 205 9.34 11.19 16.09
C VAL A 205 9.11 11.27 17.60
N GLN A 206 7.91 11.00 18.09
CA GLN A 206 7.63 10.99 19.54
C GLN A 206 8.45 9.93 20.28
N GLU A 207 8.56 8.72 19.73
CA GLU A 207 9.40 7.65 20.29
C GLU A 207 10.89 8.03 20.28
N GLN A 208 11.36 8.72 19.23
CA GLN A 208 12.71 9.27 19.19
C GLN A 208 12.94 10.33 20.26
N GLU A 209 12.02 11.28 20.43
CA GLU A 209 12.09 12.31 21.48
C GLU A 209 12.08 11.68 22.87
N GLN A 210 11.22 10.69 23.12
CA GLN A 210 11.19 9.94 24.38
C GLN A 210 12.50 9.17 24.62
N ALA A 211 13.05 8.53 23.59
CA ALA A 211 14.33 7.85 23.69
C ALA A 211 15.49 8.82 23.96
N GLU A 212 15.48 10.02 23.36
CA GLU A 212 16.45 11.08 23.65
C GLU A 212 16.29 11.63 25.07
N GLN A 213 15.06 11.85 25.54
CA GLN A 213 14.78 12.24 26.93
C GLN A 213 15.27 11.17 27.90
N ALA A 214 14.96 9.89 27.68
CA ALA A 214 15.42 8.79 28.51
C ALA A 214 16.96 8.69 28.52
N ARG A 215 17.63 8.94 27.38
CA ARG A 215 19.09 9.03 27.31
C ARG A 215 19.62 10.22 28.11
N ALA A 216 19.02 11.40 27.98
CA ALA A 216 19.41 12.59 28.73
C ALA A 216 19.23 12.40 30.25
N GLU A 217 18.12 11.77 30.67
CA GLU A 217 17.85 11.39 32.06
C GLU A 217 18.86 10.36 32.57
N ARG A 218 19.16 9.32 31.78
CA ARG A 218 20.21 8.35 32.11
C ARG A 218 21.55 9.04 32.28
N ASP A 219 21.96 9.89 31.35
CA ASP A 219 23.24 10.61 31.41
C ASP A 219 23.26 11.60 32.59
N HIS A 220 22.12 12.20 32.94
CA HIS A 220 21.98 13.01 34.16
C HIS A 220 22.11 12.14 35.42
N ALA A 221 21.45 10.99 35.47
CA ALA A 221 21.53 10.04 36.58
C ALA A 221 22.95 9.48 36.74
N GLU A 222 23.65 9.20 35.65
CA GLU A 222 25.04 8.74 35.67
C GLU A 222 25.98 9.85 36.18
N ARG A 223 25.80 11.09 35.72
CA ARG A 223 26.53 12.25 36.27
C ARG A 223 26.25 12.43 37.76
N ALA A 224 24.98 12.39 38.18
CA ALA A 224 24.60 12.49 39.59
C ALA A 224 25.16 11.35 40.43
N ALA A 225 25.16 10.11 39.90
CA ALA A 225 25.76 8.95 40.55
C ALA A 225 27.28 9.10 40.69
N LYS A 226 27.96 9.62 39.66
CA LYS A 226 29.39 9.93 39.71
C LYS A 226 29.69 11.00 40.74
N THR A 227 28.93 12.10 40.77
CA THR A 227 29.07 13.15 41.80
C THR A 227 28.79 12.60 43.20
N ALA A 228 27.80 11.71 43.35
CA ALA A 228 27.52 11.05 44.62
C ALA A 228 28.64 10.08 45.04
N GLN A 229 29.26 9.38 44.09
CA GLN A 229 30.45 8.55 44.35
C GLN A 229 31.66 9.39 44.74
N GLU A 230 31.90 10.52 44.06
CA GLU A 230 32.96 11.46 44.40
C GLU A 230 32.73 12.05 45.80
N ALA A 231 31.50 12.46 46.12
CA ALA A 231 31.12 12.93 47.45
C ALA A 231 31.24 11.83 48.53
N ARG A 232 30.90 10.58 48.21
CA ARG A 232 31.13 9.43 49.10
C ARG A 232 32.62 9.18 49.32
N ALA A 233 33.43 9.20 48.27
CA ALA A 233 34.88 9.04 48.38
C ALA A 233 35.51 10.20 49.17
N GLU A 234 35.01 11.42 49.03
CA GLU A 234 35.44 12.57 49.84
C GLU A 234 35.00 12.45 51.30
N ALA A 235 33.77 11.99 51.56
CA ALA A 235 33.29 11.69 52.90
C ALA A 235 34.09 10.55 53.55
N GLU A 236 34.41 9.48 52.81
CA GLU A 236 35.26 8.37 53.26
C GLU A 236 36.68 8.86 53.56
N ARG A 237 37.26 9.74 52.74
CA ARG A 237 38.55 10.38 53.04
C ARG A 237 38.47 11.27 54.28
N ALA A 238 37.37 11.98 54.49
CA ALA A 238 37.16 12.81 55.67
C ALA A 238 37.00 11.95 56.94
N VAL A 239 36.26 10.83 56.85
CA VAL A 239 36.13 9.83 57.91
C VAL A 239 37.49 9.20 58.21
N ALA A 240 38.22 8.70 57.21
CA ALA A 240 39.56 8.15 57.38
C ALA A 240 40.55 9.18 57.96
N ALA A 241 40.45 10.45 57.57
CA ALA A 241 41.25 11.53 58.15
C ALA A 241 40.84 11.84 59.60
N SER A 242 39.56 11.69 59.95
CA SER A 242 39.07 11.84 61.32
C SER A 242 39.46 10.65 62.20
N GLU A 243 39.42 9.43 61.66
CA GLU A 243 39.86 8.20 62.31
C GLU A 243 41.38 8.19 62.49
N ALA A 244 42.15 8.65 61.50
CA ALA A 244 43.60 8.83 61.64
C ALA A 244 43.95 9.87 62.70
N ARG A 245 43.15 10.95 62.85
CA ARG A 245 43.30 11.91 63.94
C ARG A 245 42.91 11.32 65.29
N ALA A 246 41.84 10.53 65.35
CA ALA A 246 41.42 9.82 66.56
C ALA A 246 42.48 8.80 67.00
N GLN A 247 43.02 8.01 66.07
CA GLN A 247 44.11 7.06 66.30
C GLN A 247 45.41 7.78 66.68
N ALA A 248 45.70 8.97 66.15
CA ALA A 248 46.83 9.77 66.58
C ALA A 248 46.67 10.28 68.02
N ILE A 249 45.46 10.71 68.41
CA ILE A 249 45.13 11.11 69.78
C ILE A 249 45.18 9.90 70.74
N GLU A 250 44.67 8.74 70.32
CA GLU A 250 44.78 7.49 71.09
C GLU A 250 46.24 7.05 71.23
N ALA A 251 47.04 7.11 70.17
CA ALA A 251 48.47 6.81 70.23
C ALA A 251 49.24 7.81 71.11
N GLU A 252 48.84 9.09 71.17
CA GLU A 252 49.38 10.04 72.13
C GLU A 252 48.93 9.74 73.57
N ARG A 253 47.68 9.29 73.76
CA ARG A 253 47.15 8.85 75.06
C ARG A 253 47.89 7.61 75.57
N ASP A 254 48.14 6.64 74.70
CA ASP A 254 48.87 5.41 75.04
C ASP A 254 50.36 5.69 75.30
N ARG A 255 50.96 6.66 74.59
CA ARG A 255 52.31 7.15 74.92
C ARG A 255 52.35 7.89 76.25
N ALA A 256 51.31 8.66 76.60
CA ALA A 256 51.19 9.30 77.91
C ALA A 256 50.94 8.28 79.03
N GLN A 257 50.14 7.25 78.77
CA GLN A 257 49.89 6.13 79.68
C GLN A 257 51.17 5.31 79.92
N ALA A 258 51.93 5.01 78.86
CA ALA A 258 53.21 4.32 78.98
C ALA A 258 54.27 5.15 79.74
N ARG A 259 54.24 6.49 79.62
CA ARG A 259 55.07 7.39 80.44
C ARG A 259 54.63 7.37 81.91
N ALA A 260 53.34 7.38 82.19
CA ALA A 260 52.81 7.27 83.55
C ALA A 260 53.12 5.89 84.17
N ASP A 261 53.05 4.81 83.40
CA ASP A 261 53.35 3.44 83.86
C ASP A 261 54.85 3.22 84.07
N THR A 262 55.72 3.86 83.27
CA THR A 262 57.17 3.83 83.47
C THR A 262 57.59 4.70 84.66
N GLU A 263 56.96 5.85 84.88
CA GLU A 263 57.16 6.65 86.09
C GLU A 263 56.64 5.94 87.35
N ALA A 264 55.51 5.23 87.26
CA ALA A 264 54.99 4.42 88.36
C ALA A 264 55.89 3.22 88.69
N ARG A 265 56.49 2.58 87.69
CA ARG A 265 57.48 1.50 87.88
C ARG A 265 58.79 2.04 88.47
N ALA A 266 59.29 3.17 87.98
CA ALA A 266 60.47 3.82 88.55
C ALA A 266 60.23 4.30 90.01
N HIS A 267 59.01 4.75 90.34
CA HIS A 267 58.65 5.14 91.70
C HIS A 267 58.44 3.93 92.63
N ALA A 268 57.99 2.79 92.11
CA ALA A 268 57.89 1.53 92.85
C ALA A 268 59.27 0.88 93.09
N GLU A 269 60.17 0.93 92.10
CA GLU A 269 61.56 0.50 92.21
C GLU A 269 62.35 1.37 93.19
N ALA A 270 62.18 2.70 93.15
CA ALA A 270 62.79 3.61 94.13
C ALA A 270 62.26 3.39 95.57
N LEU A 271 60.99 3.03 95.74
CA LEU A 271 60.44 2.66 97.06
C LEU A 271 60.91 1.28 97.54
N ALA A 272 61.15 0.34 96.62
CA ALA A 272 61.74 -0.97 96.93
C ALA A 272 63.23 -0.85 97.32
N GLU A 273 64.01 0.00 96.63
CA GLU A 273 65.40 0.29 96.96
C GLU A 273 65.55 1.04 98.30
N VAL A 274 64.63 1.97 98.61
CA VAL A 274 64.58 2.64 99.93
C VAL A 274 64.15 1.66 101.04
N ALA A 275 63.28 0.69 100.75
CA ALA A 275 62.90 -0.35 101.70
C ALA A 275 64.00 -1.39 101.94
N GLU A 276 64.75 -1.77 100.90
CA GLU A 276 65.94 -2.65 101.03
C GLU A 276 67.11 -1.93 101.71
N ALA A 277 67.35 -0.65 101.43
CA ALA A 277 68.33 0.16 102.13
C ALA A 277 67.98 0.34 103.62
N ARG A 278 66.69 0.52 103.97
CA ARG A 278 66.23 0.54 105.38
C ARG A 278 66.27 -0.82 106.06
N ALA A 279 66.04 -1.92 105.33
CA ALA A 279 66.14 -3.27 105.85
C ALA A 279 67.61 -3.70 106.06
N GLN A 280 68.52 -3.29 105.18
CA GLN A 280 69.96 -3.50 105.32
C GLN A 280 70.56 -2.61 106.41
N ALA A 281 70.13 -1.34 106.53
CA ALA A 281 70.49 -0.47 107.65
C ALA A 281 69.97 -1.01 108.99
N SER A 282 68.74 -1.51 109.07
CA SER A 282 68.20 -2.10 110.31
C SER A 282 68.86 -3.44 110.69
N ARG A 283 69.38 -4.20 109.71
CA ARG A 283 70.15 -5.43 109.96
C ARG A 283 71.59 -5.10 110.38
N ALA A 284 72.21 -4.09 109.79
CA ALA A 284 73.52 -3.58 110.19
C ALA A 284 73.48 -2.92 111.58
N ASP A 285 72.41 -2.21 111.92
CA ASP A 285 72.23 -1.55 113.23
C ASP A 285 71.93 -2.57 114.35
N ARG A 286 71.15 -3.61 114.07
CA ARG A 286 70.94 -4.73 115.01
C ARG A 286 72.19 -5.60 115.17
N GLN A 287 73.01 -5.74 114.13
CA GLN A 287 74.31 -6.41 114.20
C GLN A 287 75.37 -5.54 114.91
N ALA A 288 75.32 -4.21 114.77
CA ALA A 288 76.17 -3.26 115.50
C ALA A 288 75.81 -3.15 116.99
N VAL A 289 74.52 -3.23 117.35
CA VAL A 289 74.06 -3.27 118.75
C VAL A 289 74.33 -4.64 119.40
N GLN A 290 74.25 -5.75 118.65
CA GLN A 290 74.65 -7.07 119.16
C GLN A 290 76.17 -7.25 119.23
N ALA A 291 76.93 -6.67 118.30
CA ALA A 291 78.38 -6.61 118.34
C ALA A 291 78.88 -5.64 119.42
N GLY A 292 78.18 -4.52 119.65
CA GLY A 292 78.40 -3.58 120.75
C GLY A 292 78.14 -4.21 122.12
N LYS A 293 77.04 -4.94 122.30
CA LYS A 293 76.76 -5.66 123.56
C LYS A 293 77.68 -6.87 123.79
N ARG A 294 78.24 -7.46 122.75
CA ARG A 294 79.27 -8.54 122.84
C ARG A 294 80.68 -7.97 122.99
N ALA A 295 80.94 -6.76 122.49
CA ALA A 295 82.17 -6.02 122.69
C ALA A 295 82.21 -5.34 124.05
N GLU A 296 81.10 -4.83 124.60
CA GLU A 296 80.97 -4.32 125.98
C GLU A 296 81.07 -5.44 127.01
N ARG A 297 80.52 -6.63 126.75
CA ARG A 297 80.72 -7.79 127.63
C ARG A 297 82.15 -8.33 127.57
N ARG A 298 82.81 -8.27 126.42
CA ARG A 298 84.23 -8.63 126.26
C ARG A 298 85.18 -7.52 126.74
N LEU A 299 84.78 -6.25 126.69
CA LEU A 299 85.50 -5.13 127.28
C LEU A 299 85.30 -5.09 128.78
N ALA A 300 84.13 -5.42 129.33
CA ALA A 300 83.92 -5.58 130.77
C ALA A 300 84.63 -6.84 131.31
N GLU A 301 84.63 -7.98 130.62
CA GLU A 301 85.42 -9.16 131.02
C GLU A 301 86.93 -8.95 130.83
N MET A 302 87.36 -8.14 129.84
CA MET A 302 88.77 -7.79 129.67
C MET A 302 89.20 -6.67 130.60
N GLU A 303 88.33 -5.71 130.96
CA GLU A 303 88.55 -4.66 131.95
C GLU A 303 88.54 -5.25 133.36
N GLU A 304 87.70 -6.24 133.66
CA GLU A 304 87.71 -6.99 134.93
C GLU A 304 88.91 -7.94 135.01
N ARG A 305 89.35 -8.53 133.89
CA ARG A 305 90.60 -9.32 133.84
C ARG A 305 91.85 -8.46 133.80
N THR A 306 91.81 -7.24 133.28
CA THR A 306 92.91 -6.27 133.36
C THR A 306 92.90 -5.53 134.68
N SER A 307 91.77 -5.29 135.33
CA SER A 307 91.71 -4.74 136.69
C SER A 307 92.08 -5.80 137.73
N ALA A 308 91.75 -7.08 137.50
CA ALA A 308 92.27 -8.19 138.31
C ALA A 308 93.76 -8.44 138.06
N ARG A 309 94.26 -8.34 136.82
CA ARG A 309 95.70 -8.43 136.54
C ARG A 309 96.48 -7.20 136.95
N VAL A 310 95.88 -6.00 136.91
CA VAL A 310 96.48 -4.76 137.42
C VAL A 310 96.44 -4.75 138.94
N ALA A 311 95.36 -5.19 139.60
CA ALA A 311 95.32 -5.39 141.05
C ALA A 311 96.29 -6.50 141.50
N GLU A 312 96.46 -7.58 140.75
CA GLU A 312 97.43 -8.65 141.05
C GLU A 312 98.88 -8.22 140.74
N THR A 313 99.11 -7.36 139.75
CA THR A 313 100.45 -6.77 139.52
C THR A 313 100.74 -5.60 140.45
N GLU A 314 99.73 -4.88 140.94
CA GLU A 314 99.84 -3.85 141.97
C GLU A 314 99.97 -4.48 143.36
N GLU A 315 99.33 -5.60 143.67
CA GLU A 315 99.60 -6.40 144.88
C GLU A 315 100.96 -7.06 144.81
N ARG A 316 101.39 -7.58 143.65
CA ARG A 316 102.75 -8.13 143.48
C ARG A 316 103.80 -7.03 143.42
N ALA A 317 103.48 -5.81 142.97
CA ALA A 317 104.38 -4.66 143.02
C ALA A 317 104.40 -4.03 144.42
N ALA A 318 103.28 -3.99 145.15
CA ALA A 318 103.21 -3.56 146.53
C ALA A 318 103.85 -4.58 147.47
N ALA A 319 103.71 -5.88 147.20
CA ALA A 319 104.41 -6.94 147.91
C ALA A 319 105.92 -6.90 147.61
N LYS A 320 106.34 -6.66 146.35
CA LYS A 320 107.77 -6.50 146.01
C LYS A 320 108.37 -5.18 146.48
N VAL A 321 107.58 -4.11 146.59
CA VAL A 321 108.01 -2.83 147.19
C VAL A 321 108.03 -2.93 148.71
N ALA A 322 107.10 -3.65 149.34
CA ALA A 322 107.13 -3.94 150.77
C ALA A 322 108.24 -4.94 151.13
N GLU A 323 108.54 -5.90 150.26
CA GLU A 323 109.68 -6.83 150.37
C GLU A 323 111.00 -6.09 150.16
N ALA A 324 111.09 -5.19 149.17
CA ALA A 324 112.25 -4.32 148.99
C ALA A 324 112.41 -3.28 150.12
N GLN A 325 111.32 -2.79 150.72
CA GLN A 325 111.35 -1.90 151.88
C GLN A 325 111.71 -2.66 153.16
N ALA A 326 111.19 -3.88 153.35
CA ALA A 326 111.57 -4.75 154.47
C ALA A 326 113.02 -5.24 154.34
N GLU A 327 113.53 -5.48 153.13
CA GLU A 327 114.94 -5.77 152.87
C GLU A 327 115.83 -4.53 153.07
N ARG A 328 115.36 -3.33 152.68
CA ARG A 328 116.06 -2.08 152.98
C ARG A 328 116.11 -1.81 154.49
N ASP A 329 115.02 -2.03 155.19
CA ASP A 329 114.95 -1.78 156.63
C ASP A 329 115.71 -2.85 157.42
N ARG A 330 115.73 -4.11 156.96
CA ARG A 330 116.61 -5.18 157.49
C ARG A 330 118.08 -4.90 157.23
N THR A 331 118.44 -4.41 156.04
CA THR A 331 119.83 -4.05 155.73
C THR A 331 120.26 -2.78 156.48
N LEU A 332 119.35 -1.84 156.75
CA LEU A 332 119.61 -0.68 157.60
C LEU A 332 119.71 -1.06 159.08
N THR A 333 118.90 -2.00 159.58
CA THR A 333 119.07 -2.52 160.95
C THR A 333 120.31 -3.39 161.10
N GLN A 334 120.69 -4.17 160.07
CA GLN A 334 121.95 -4.91 160.05
C GLN A 334 123.14 -3.97 159.95
N LEU A 335 123.07 -2.92 159.15
CA LEU A 335 124.10 -1.89 159.07
C LEU A 335 124.21 -1.12 160.39
N ALA A 336 123.08 -0.80 161.04
CA ALA A 336 123.08 -0.18 162.36
C ALA A 336 123.64 -1.12 163.44
N MET A 337 123.32 -2.42 163.42
CA MET A 337 123.87 -3.41 164.34
C MET A 337 125.36 -3.68 164.10
N GLU A 338 125.83 -3.67 162.85
CA GLU A 338 127.26 -3.81 162.52
C GLU A 338 128.03 -2.53 162.79
N GLN A 339 127.41 -1.36 162.66
CA GLN A 339 127.99 -0.10 163.13
C GLN A 339 128.05 -0.05 164.66
N MET A 340 127.05 -0.58 165.35
CA MET A 340 127.05 -0.68 166.82
C MET A 340 128.09 -1.69 167.30
N ARG A 341 128.20 -2.87 166.66
CA ARG A 341 129.29 -3.84 166.89
C ARG A 341 130.67 -3.27 166.58
N SER A 342 130.80 -2.48 165.52
CA SER A 342 132.06 -1.82 165.18
C SER A 342 132.40 -0.69 166.14
N SER A 343 131.40 0.00 166.70
CA SER A 343 131.61 0.99 167.75
C SER A 343 132.00 0.32 169.07
N ASP A 344 131.35 -0.78 169.41
CA ASP A 344 131.59 -1.55 170.63
C ASP A 344 132.96 -2.25 170.57
N LEU A 345 133.37 -2.76 169.40
CA LEU A 345 134.73 -3.27 169.17
C LEU A 345 135.79 -2.17 169.19
N ARG A 346 135.46 -0.94 168.77
CA ARG A 346 136.38 0.20 168.89
C ARG A 346 136.50 0.67 170.33
N GLU A 347 135.42 0.65 171.10
CA GLU A 347 135.44 0.93 172.54
C GLU A 347 136.18 -0.18 173.29
N GLN A 348 136.02 -1.45 172.92
CA GLN A 348 136.78 -2.56 173.50
C GLN A 348 138.26 -2.48 173.13
N ILE A 349 138.62 -2.10 171.90
CA ILE A 349 140.04 -1.87 171.52
C ILE A 349 140.61 -0.63 172.23
N ALA A 350 139.80 0.42 172.43
CA ALA A 350 140.21 1.58 173.20
C ALA A 350 140.41 1.23 174.70
N ALA A 351 139.52 0.42 175.27
CA ALA A 351 139.63 -0.09 176.64
C ALA A 351 140.84 -1.02 176.81
N ILE A 352 141.08 -1.95 175.88
CA ILE A 352 142.25 -2.83 175.90
C ILE A 352 143.54 -2.05 175.69
N ARG A 353 143.54 -0.97 174.89
CA ARG A 353 144.70 -0.08 174.78
C ARG A 353 144.95 0.70 176.06
N LEU A 354 143.88 1.17 176.72
CA LEU A 354 143.98 1.81 178.02
C LEU A 354 144.49 0.83 179.09
N GLU A 355 144.06 -0.43 179.05
CA GLU A 355 144.59 -1.50 179.91
C GLU A 355 146.03 -1.87 179.56
N ALA A 356 146.41 -1.88 178.28
CA ALA A 356 147.79 -2.10 177.83
C ALA A 356 148.71 -0.94 178.25
N ASP A 357 148.22 0.28 178.27
CA ASP A 357 148.95 1.44 178.76
C ASP A 357 149.02 1.45 180.29
N GLN A 358 147.96 1.06 181.00
CA GLN A 358 148.00 0.87 182.47
C GLN A 358 148.89 -0.31 182.90
N LEU A 359 148.94 -1.39 182.12
CA LEU A 359 149.85 -2.51 182.36
C LEU A 359 151.29 -2.18 182.00
N ARG A 360 151.52 -1.34 180.99
CA ARG A 360 152.84 -0.76 180.71
C ARG A 360 153.28 0.19 181.81
N GLU A 361 152.40 1.05 182.31
CA GLU A 361 152.72 1.91 183.45
C GLU A 361 152.96 1.10 184.73
N ARG A 362 152.24 0.00 184.94
CA ARG A 362 152.50 -0.91 186.07
C ARG A 362 153.78 -1.72 185.90
N ALA A 363 154.13 -2.15 184.69
CA ALA A 363 155.38 -2.83 184.40
C ALA A 363 156.58 -1.87 184.50
N VAL A 364 156.44 -0.64 184.02
CA VAL A 364 157.44 0.43 184.16
C VAL A 364 157.56 0.87 185.63
N ALA A 365 156.48 0.90 186.40
CA ALA A 365 156.53 1.15 187.84
C ALA A 365 157.07 -0.05 188.65
N ALA A 366 157.06 -1.26 188.09
CA ALA A 366 157.73 -2.44 188.67
C ALA A 366 159.22 -2.45 188.34
N GLU A 367 159.60 -2.08 187.11
CA GLU A 367 160.98 -1.79 186.69
C GLU A 367 161.60 -0.69 187.58
N LEU A 368 160.84 0.36 187.89
CA LEU A 368 161.28 1.46 188.74
C LEU A 368 161.29 1.16 190.25
N ARG A 369 160.90 -0.05 190.68
CA ARG A 369 161.13 -0.56 192.05
C ARG A 369 162.13 -1.72 192.13
N GLY A 370 162.52 -2.34 191.01
CA GLY A 370 163.38 -3.54 190.96
C GLY A 370 164.85 -3.29 190.65
N ALA A 371 165.18 -2.26 189.88
CA ALA A 371 166.56 -1.86 189.57
C ALA A 371 166.64 -0.34 189.80
N GLY A 372 167.31 0.19 190.80
CA GLY A 372 168.62 -0.25 191.25
C GLY A 372 169.63 0.08 190.16
N THR A 373 170.56 0.96 190.50
CA THR A 373 171.92 1.02 189.96
C THR A 373 172.15 1.79 188.66
N ALA A 374 173.28 2.51 188.71
CA ALA A 374 174.10 2.90 187.57
C ALA A 374 173.39 3.85 186.58
N ALA A 375 173.43 5.17 186.81
CA ALA A 375 174.64 6.00 186.66
C ALA A 375 175.39 5.75 185.34
N PRO A 376 176.19 6.73 184.90
CA PRO A 376 175.82 8.10 184.59
C PRO A 376 176.35 8.41 183.17
N LYS A 377 176.49 9.71 182.88
CA LYS A 377 177.33 10.30 181.82
C LYS A 377 176.65 10.43 180.46
N ARG A 378 176.44 11.68 180.03
CA ARG A 378 177.42 12.66 179.49
C ARG A 378 177.53 12.46 177.99
N GLU A 379 177.04 13.45 177.25
CA GLU A 379 177.87 14.56 176.74
C GLU A 379 178.39 14.07 175.36
N PRO A 380 179.31 14.79 174.73
CA PRO A 380 179.00 15.74 173.68
C PRO A 380 179.80 15.40 172.41
N SER A 381 179.76 16.26 171.41
CA SER A 381 180.99 16.89 170.90
C SER A 381 180.65 18.25 170.32
#